data_AF-A0A6V7NRD0-F1
#
_entry.id   AF-A0A6V7NRD0-F1
#
_cell.length_a   1.000
_cell.length_b   1.000
_cell.length_c   1.000
_cell.angle_alpha   90.00
_cell.angle_beta   90.00
_cell.angle_gamma   90.00
#
_symmetry.space_group_name_H-M   'P 1'
#
loop_
_entity.id
_entity.type
_entity.pdbx_description
1 polymer ?
#
loop_
_entity_poly.entity_id
_entity_poly.type
_entity_poly.pdbx_seq_one_letter_code
_entity_poly.pdbx_strand_id
1 'polypeptide(L)'
;MSSKGCSFHITTCFAATVLLLLLSTFSCEAQLTPNYYDYACPQALSTIRAAVRAAIAKERRMAASLIRLHFHDCFVQGCDASLLLDDAPNIVSEKNAFQSFKSLRGFEVIDGVKSAVEEVGGPTWTVKLGRRDSTTANKDLARANLPNATNDLDALVSIFARQGLSVKDMVALSGAHTIA
;
A
#
# COMPACT_ATOMS: atom_id res chain seq x y z
N MET A 1 -59.88 -17.84 -33.29
CA MET A 1 -58.60 -18.33 -33.85
C MET A 1 -58.00 -17.15 -34.62
N SER A 2 -56.83 -16.59 -34.39
CA SER A 2 -55.63 -16.98 -33.64
C SER A 2 -54.93 -15.70 -33.16
N SER A 3 -54.53 -15.67 -31.89
CA SER A 3 -53.62 -14.69 -31.32
C SER A 3 -52.23 -14.86 -31.93
N LYS A 4 -51.61 -13.78 -32.42
CA LYS A 4 -50.19 -13.77 -32.81
C LYS A 4 -49.36 -13.09 -31.72
N GLY A 5 -48.74 -13.93 -30.88
CA GLY A 5 -47.32 -13.84 -30.50
C GLY A 5 -46.84 -12.62 -29.72
N CYS A 6 -47.05 -12.61 -28.41
CA CYS A 6 -46.31 -11.81 -27.42
C CYS A 6 -44.86 -12.31 -27.21
N SER A 7 -44.26 -12.94 -28.23
CA SER A 7 -43.01 -13.70 -28.08
C SER A 7 -41.76 -12.89 -28.46
N PHE A 8 -41.90 -11.87 -29.33
CA PHE A 8 -40.75 -11.12 -29.87
C PHE A 8 -40.16 -10.08 -28.88
N HIS A 9 -40.96 -9.58 -27.94
CA HIS A 9 -40.52 -8.62 -26.93
C HIS A 9 -39.81 -9.26 -25.72
N ILE A 10 -40.05 -10.55 -25.46
CA ILE A 10 -39.44 -11.25 -24.32
C ILE A 10 -37.97 -11.62 -24.65
N THR A 11 -37.69 -11.96 -25.91
CA THR A 11 -36.35 -12.36 -26.37
C THR A 11 -35.36 -11.19 -26.40
N THR A 12 -35.81 -9.98 -26.73
CA THR A 12 -34.97 -8.77 -26.74
C THR A 12 -34.58 -8.31 -25.33
N CYS A 13 -35.48 -8.45 -24.35
CA CYS A 13 -35.17 -8.18 -22.94
C CYS A 13 -34.13 -9.16 -22.37
N PHE A 14 -34.20 -10.45 -22.71
CA PHE A 14 -33.25 -11.46 -22.24
C PHE A 14 -31.84 -11.26 -22.81
N ALA A 15 -31.74 -10.86 -24.09
CA ALA A 15 -30.45 -10.55 -24.72
C ALA A 15 -29.79 -9.30 -24.10
N ALA A 16 -30.59 -8.28 -23.75
CA ALA A 16 -30.09 -7.06 -23.13
C ALA A 16 -29.60 -7.29 -21.68
N THR A 17 -30.29 -8.12 -20.90
CA THR A 17 -29.86 -8.46 -19.53
C THR A 17 -28.61 -9.34 -19.51
N VAL A 18 -28.50 -10.31 -20.42
CA VAL A 18 -27.29 -11.13 -20.58
C VAL A 18 -26.10 -10.29 -21.03
N LEU A 19 -26.28 -9.33 -21.95
CA LEU A 19 -25.22 -8.41 -22.36
C LEU A 19 -24.76 -7.49 -21.20
N LEU A 20 -25.68 -7.02 -20.36
CA LEU A 20 -25.37 -6.22 -19.17
C LEU A 20 -24.65 -7.02 -18.07
N LEU A 21 -24.98 -8.32 -17.93
CA LEU A 21 -24.28 -9.28 -17.08
C LEU A 21 -22.87 -9.63 -17.61
N LEU A 22 -22.69 -9.68 -18.93
CA LEU A 22 -21.37 -9.85 -19.56
C LEU A 22 -20.51 -8.57 -19.52
N LEU A 23 -21.13 -7.39 -19.47
CA LEU A 23 -20.46 -6.09 -19.30
C LEU A 23 -20.11 -5.76 -17.84
N SER A 24 -20.63 -6.51 -16.86
CA SER A 24 -20.31 -6.33 -15.43
C SER A 24 -19.16 -7.23 -14.94
N THR A 25 -18.63 -8.11 -15.80
CA THR A 25 -17.44 -8.94 -15.49
C THR A 25 -16.12 -8.27 -15.87
N PHE A 26 -16.12 -6.99 -16.28
CA PHE A 26 -14.88 -6.23 -16.45
C PHE A 26 -14.34 -5.83 -15.08
N SER A 27 -13.55 -6.72 -14.47
CA SER A 27 -12.68 -6.35 -13.35
C SER A 27 -11.69 -5.29 -13.83
N CYS A 28 -11.77 -4.08 -13.29
CA CYS A 28 -10.75 -3.07 -13.49
C CYS A 28 -9.54 -3.44 -12.62
N GLU A 29 -8.56 -4.12 -13.22
CA GLU A 29 -7.24 -4.28 -12.62
C GLU A 29 -6.55 -2.91 -12.61
N ALA A 30 -6.55 -2.23 -11.46
CA ALA A 30 -5.73 -1.05 -11.25
C ALA A 30 -4.27 -1.49 -10.99
N GLN A 31 -3.62 -2.01 -12.03
CA GLN A 31 -2.26 -2.51 -11.93
C GLN A 31 -1.28 -1.35 -11.72
N LEU A 32 -0.36 -1.50 -10.76
CA LEU A 32 0.69 -0.53 -10.51
C LEU A 32 1.67 -0.51 -11.68
N THR A 33 2.09 0.68 -12.09
CA THR A 33 3.06 0.83 -13.18
C THR A 33 4.28 1.64 -12.71
N PRO A 34 5.50 1.26 -13.13
CA PRO A 34 6.71 1.97 -12.74
C PRO A 34 6.81 3.38 -13.35
N ASN A 35 6.10 3.61 -14.45
CA ASN A 35 6.08 4.84 -15.23
C ASN A 35 4.91 5.77 -14.89
N TYR A 36 4.20 5.53 -13.78
CA TYR A 36 3.05 6.35 -13.39
C TYR A 36 3.43 7.85 -13.38
N TYR A 37 4.58 8.20 -12.80
CA TYR A 37 5.02 9.59 -12.65
C TYR A 37 5.58 10.22 -13.92
N ASP A 38 5.85 9.45 -14.99
CA ASP A 38 6.61 9.92 -16.16
C ASP A 38 5.97 11.12 -16.85
N TYR A 39 4.65 11.26 -16.77
CA TYR A 39 3.90 12.39 -17.35
C TYR A 39 3.39 13.39 -16.30
N ALA A 40 3.12 12.94 -15.08
CA ALA A 40 2.54 13.78 -14.03
C ALA A 40 3.60 14.60 -13.28
N CYS A 41 4.75 13.98 -12.98
CA CYS A 41 5.89 14.61 -12.32
C CYS A 41 7.16 13.85 -12.72
N PRO A 42 7.73 14.13 -13.91
CA PRO A 42 8.85 13.36 -14.47
C PRO A 42 10.09 13.36 -13.58
N GLN A 43 10.24 14.37 -12.71
CA GLN A 43 11.36 14.51 -11.77
C GLN A 43 11.14 13.78 -10.44
N ALA A 44 9.95 13.22 -10.16
CA ALA A 44 9.63 12.60 -8.88
C ALA A 44 10.66 11.53 -8.48
N LEU A 45 10.91 10.54 -9.36
CA LEU A 45 11.82 9.43 -9.03
C LEU A 45 13.28 9.89 -8.86
N SER A 46 13.74 10.88 -9.64
CA SER A 46 15.08 11.44 -9.46
C SER A 46 15.21 12.19 -8.14
N THR A 47 14.19 12.98 -7.77
CA THR A 47 14.16 13.75 -6.53
C THR A 47 14.09 12.85 -5.31
N ILE A 48 13.22 11.83 -5.32
CA ILE A 48 13.13 10.82 -4.25
C ILE A 48 14.48 10.14 -4.05
N ARG A 49 15.13 9.68 -5.14
CA ARG A 49 16.45 9.04 -5.05
C ARG A 49 17.51 9.97 -4.48
N ALA A 50 17.52 11.24 -4.86
CA ALA A 50 18.48 12.21 -4.37
C ALA A 50 18.30 12.45 -2.86
N ALA A 51 17.07 12.72 -2.42
CA ALA A 51 16.74 12.97 -1.01
C ALA A 51 17.02 11.75 -0.12
N VAL A 52 16.61 10.55 -0.54
CA VAL A 52 16.89 9.30 0.19
C VAL A 52 18.39 9.03 0.28
N ARG A 53 19.16 9.25 -0.81
CA ARG A 53 20.62 9.12 -0.78
C ARG A 53 21.27 10.09 0.18
N ALA A 54 20.82 11.34 0.21
CA ALA A 54 21.34 12.33 1.15
C ALA A 54 21.06 11.91 2.62
N ALA A 55 19.86 11.41 2.90
CA ALA A 55 19.51 10.90 4.23
C ALA A 55 20.37 9.70 4.64
N ILE A 56 20.58 8.73 3.74
CA ILE A 56 21.44 7.56 3.98
C ILE A 56 22.92 7.96 4.14
N ALA A 57 23.38 8.95 3.37
CA ALA A 57 24.75 9.46 3.49
C ALA A 57 24.99 10.13 4.84
N LYS A 58 23.99 10.82 5.38
CA LYS A 58 24.01 11.39 6.73
C LYS A 58 23.97 10.32 7.80
N GLU A 59 23.14 9.29 7.62
CA GLU A 59 23.04 8.16 8.52
C GLU A 59 22.75 6.86 7.78
N ARG A 60 23.76 5.97 7.71
CA ARG A 60 23.64 4.72 6.93
C ARG A 60 22.48 3.83 7.38
N ARG A 61 22.19 3.81 8.69
CA ARG A 61 21.08 3.04 9.29
C ARG A 61 19.69 3.52 8.82
N MET A 62 19.61 4.69 8.20
CA MET A 62 18.36 5.18 7.63
C MET A 62 17.86 4.28 6.51
N ALA A 63 18.75 3.60 5.76
CA ALA A 63 18.34 2.65 4.72
C ALA A 63 17.45 1.53 5.29
N ALA A 64 17.89 0.89 6.38
CA ALA A 64 17.11 -0.14 7.06
C ALA A 64 15.84 0.41 7.70
N SER A 65 15.89 1.64 8.21
CA SER A 65 14.73 2.29 8.83
C SER A 65 13.60 2.53 7.82
N LEU A 66 13.94 3.02 6.62
CA LEU A 66 12.98 3.24 5.53
C LEU A 66 12.41 1.92 4.98
N ILE A 67 13.24 0.89 4.84
CA ILE A 67 12.76 -0.45 4.44
C ILE A 67 11.78 -1.00 5.48
N ARG A 68 12.09 -0.84 6.77
CA ARG A 68 11.22 -1.27 7.85
C ARG A 68 9.90 -0.49 7.88
N LEU A 69 9.92 0.82 7.63
CA LEU A 69 8.69 1.61 7.49
C LEU A 69 7.79 1.05 6.37
N HIS A 70 8.36 0.76 5.20
CA HIS A 70 7.60 0.19 4.09
C HIS A 70 7.02 -1.19 4.41
N PHE A 71 7.79 -2.05 5.09
CA PHE A 71 7.31 -3.35 5.56
C PHE A 71 6.12 -3.20 6.53
N HIS A 72 6.23 -2.31 7.52
CA HIS A 72 5.17 -2.08 8.50
C HIS A 72 3.91 -1.52 7.84
N ASP A 73 4.04 -0.61 6.87
CA ASP A 73 2.92 -0.07 6.10
C ASP A 73 2.20 -1.20 5.34
N CYS A 74 2.93 -1.97 4.53
CA CYS A 74 2.31 -3.02 3.72
C CYS A 74 1.67 -4.16 4.52
N PHE A 75 2.12 -4.46 5.74
CA PHE A 75 1.59 -5.55 6.57
C PHE A 75 0.31 -5.16 7.33
N VAL A 76 -0.05 -3.89 7.34
CA VAL A 76 -1.25 -3.38 8.00
C VAL A 76 -2.12 -2.77 6.93
N GLN A 77 -3.28 -3.35 6.66
CA GLN A 77 -4.25 -2.86 5.66
C GLN A 77 -3.73 -2.59 4.23
N GLY A 78 -2.49 -2.98 3.90
CA GLY A 78 -1.85 -2.79 2.61
C GLY A 78 -0.97 -1.54 2.57
N CYS A 79 -0.21 -1.34 1.50
CA CYS A 79 0.72 -0.22 1.42
C CYS A 79 0.00 1.10 1.04
N ASP A 80 -0.71 1.68 2.01
CA ASP A 80 -1.59 2.83 1.83
C ASP A 80 -1.17 4.03 2.68
N ALA A 81 0.07 4.05 3.19
CA ALA A 81 0.61 5.11 4.02
C ALA A 81 -0.15 5.36 5.34
N SER A 82 -1.04 4.45 5.77
CA SER A 82 -1.77 4.58 7.05
C SER A 82 -0.83 4.68 8.25
N LEU A 83 0.34 4.05 8.16
CA LEU A 83 1.39 4.11 9.17
C LEU A 83 1.92 5.53 9.43
N LEU A 84 1.85 6.41 8.44
CA LEU A 84 2.37 7.77 8.54
C LEU A 84 1.43 8.71 9.31
N LEU A 85 0.14 8.34 9.44
CA LEU A 85 -0.86 9.15 10.12
C LEU A 85 -0.56 9.26 11.63
N ASP A 86 -0.55 10.49 12.13
CA ASP A 86 -0.47 10.78 13.56
C ASP A 86 -1.83 10.67 14.26
N ASP A 87 -1.83 10.65 15.59
CA ASP A 87 -3.07 10.67 16.36
C ASP A 87 -3.88 11.93 16.05
N ALA A 88 -5.19 11.76 15.86
CA ALA A 88 -6.15 12.83 15.64
C ALA A 88 -7.46 12.48 16.35
N PRO A 89 -8.45 13.40 16.47
CA PRO A 89 -9.68 13.15 17.24
C PRO A 89 -10.43 11.85 16.90
N ASN A 90 -10.31 11.37 15.65
CA ASN A 90 -10.93 10.12 15.20
C ASN A 90 -9.91 9.10 14.64
N ILE A 91 -8.61 9.31 14.89
CA ILE A 91 -7.53 8.45 14.37
C ILE A 91 -6.64 8.05 15.53
N VAL A 92 -6.54 6.75 15.76
CA VAL A 92 -5.51 6.18 16.65
C VAL A 92 -4.38 5.67 15.77
N SER A 93 -3.22 6.30 15.87
CA SER A 93 -2.07 6.01 15.02
C SER A 93 -1.54 4.58 15.22
N GLU A 94 -1.14 3.97 14.11
CA GLU A 94 -0.40 2.70 14.10
C GLU A 94 0.99 2.83 14.73
N LYS A 95 1.54 4.05 14.81
CA LYS A 95 2.78 4.36 15.54
C LYS A 95 2.69 3.95 17.01
N ASN A 96 1.47 3.88 17.56
CA ASN A 96 1.21 3.46 18.94
C ASN A 96 0.97 1.96 19.12
N ALA A 97 1.05 1.14 18.05
CA ALA A 97 1.02 -0.32 18.17
C ALA A 97 2.31 -0.84 18.83
N PHE A 98 2.25 -1.98 19.52
CA PHE A 98 3.38 -2.50 20.31
C PHE A 98 4.66 -2.68 19.48
N GLN A 99 4.52 -3.23 18.27
CA GLN A 99 5.61 -3.48 17.34
C GLN A 99 6.19 -2.20 16.70
N SER A 100 5.44 -1.09 16.77
CA SER A 100 5.79 0.20 16.16
C SER A 100 6.30 1.22 17.18
N PHE A 101 5.76 1.19 18.40
CA PHE A 101 5.94 2.21 19.43
C PHE A 101 7.41 2.38 19.83
N LYS A 102 7.94 3.59 19.58
CA LYS A 102 9.35 3.97 19.79
C LYS A 102 10.38 3.11 19.05
N SER A 103 9.94 2.27 18.11
CA SER A 103 10.82 1.41 17.33
C SER A 103 10.99 1.85 15.88
N LEU A 104 9.99 2.53 15.31
CA LEU A 104 10.04 3.08 13.96
C LEU A 104 10.65 4.48 13.96
N ARG A 105 11.32 4.83 12.86
CA ARG A 105 12.06 6.08 12.68
C ARG A 105 12.25 6.38 11.19
N GLY A 106 12.63 7.62 10.85
CA GLY A 106 12.79 8.05 9.47
C GLY A 106 11.52 8.67 8.87
N PHE A 107 10.50 8.95 9.70
CA PHE A 107 9.31 9.69 9.29
C PHE A 107 9.70 11.07 8.76
N GLU A 108 10.66 11.73 9.41
CA GLU A 108 11.22 13.01 8.99
C GLU A 108 11.90 12.97 7.61
N VAL A 109 12.41 11.81 7.22
CA VAL A 109 12.99 11.61 5.88
C VAL A 109 11.88 11.47 4.84
N ILE A 110 10.79 10.78 5.18
CA ILE A 110 9.61 10.67 4.31
C ILE A 110 8.99 12.05 4.09
N ASP A 111 8.82 12.84 5.15
CA ASP A 111 8.31 14.21 5.06
C ASP A 111 9.20 15.09 4.18
N GLY A 112 10.52 15.05 4.38
CA GLY A 112 11.47 15.79 3.55
C GLY A 112 11.46 15.36 2.08
N VAL A 113 11.33 14.06 1.80
CA VAL A 113 11.18 13.54 0.43
C VAL A 113 9.88 14.04 -0.19
N LYS A 114 8.78 14.02 0.55
CA LYS A 114 7.49 14.53 0.09
C LYS A 114 7.57 16.01 -0.28
N SER A 115 8.11 16.85 0.62
CA SER A 115 8.29 18.27 0.34
C SER A 115 9.14 18.52 -0.92
N ALA A 116 10.25 17.79 -1.08
CA ALA A 116 11.10 17.93 -2.26
C ALA A 116 10.37 17.52 -3.56
N VAL A 117 9.50 16.50 -3.52
CA VAL A 117 8.68 16.10 -4.68
C VAL A 117 7.65 17.17 -5.02
N GLU A 118 7.03 17.80 -4.02
CA GLU A 118 6.08 18.89 -4.23
C GLU A 118 6.76 20.11 -4.89
N GLU A 119 7.99 20.43 -4.49
CA GLU A 119 8.77 21.53 -5.06
C GLU A 119 9.05 21.35 -6.56
N VAL A 120 9.17 20.11 -7.05
CA VAL A 120 9.40 19.81 -8.47
C VAL A 120 8.09 19.60 -9.26
N GLY A 121 6.97 20.12 -8.76
CA GLY A 121 5.66 20.03 -9.40
C GLY A 121 4.95 18.69 -9.18
N GLY A 122 5.36 17.95 -8.15
CA GLY A 122 4.61 16.80 -7.67
C GLY A 122 3.25 17.22 -7.11
N PRO A 123 2.26 16.31 -7.06
CA PRO A 123 0.94 16.62 -6.53
C PRO A 123 0.99 17.06 -5.06
N THR A 124 0.32 18.18 -4.73
CA THR A 124 0.23 18.80 -3.39
C THR A 124 -0.89 18.23 -2.50
N TRP A 125 -1.48 17.09 -2.86
CA TRP A 125 -2.34 16.31 -1.97
C TRP A 125 -1.52 15.20 -1.27
N THR A 126 -2.03 14.67 -0.15
CA THR A 126 -1.52 13.48 0.54
C THR A 126 -1.20 12.40 -0.52
N VAL A 127 0.08 12.05 -0.60
CA VAL A 127 0.79 11.50 -1.77
C VAL A 127 0.02 10.40 -2.50
N LYS A 128 -0.54 10.65 -3.69
CA LYS A 128 -0.70 9.53 -4.64
C LYS A 128 0.62 9.38 -5.39
N LEU A 129 1.03 8.15 -5.71
CA LEU A 129 0.64 7.51 -6.98
C LEU A 129 0.77 5.97 -6.96
N GLY A 130 -0.06 5.31 -7.80
CA GLY A 130 -0.26 3.87 -7.88
C GLY A 130 -1.16 3.32 -6.77
N ARG A 131 -0.71 3.43 -5.51
CA ARG A 131 -1.52 3.13 -4.32
C ARG A 131 -2.15 4.43 -3.79
N ARG A 132 -3.37 4.36 -3.25
CA ARG A 132 -4.06 5.53 -2.70
C ARG A 132 -3.77 5.60 -1.20
N ASP A 133 -3.36 6.77 -0.73
CA ASP A 133 -3.19 6.99 0.71
C ASP A 133 -4.51 6.82 1.47
N SER A 134 -4.41 6.17 2.61
CA SER A 134 -5.52 5.98 3.54
C SER A 134 -5.81 7.25 4.32
N THR A 135 -7.09 7.42 4.65
CA THR A 135 -7.56 8.45 5.59
C THR A 135 -7.77 7.90 7.00
N THR A 136 -7.43 6.63 7.23
CA THR A 136 -7.61 5.91 8.50
C THR A 136 -6.38 5.07 8.83
N ALA A 137 -6.05 4.98 10.11
CA ALA A 137 -5.03 4.07 10.63
C ALA A 137 -5.68 2.91 11.41
N ASN A 138 -5.03 1.74 11.45
CA ASN A 138 -5.56 0.57 12.14
C ASN A 138 -4.55 -0.05 13.10
N LYS A 139 -4.47 0.53 14.30
CA LYS A 139 -3.60 0.08 15.39
C LYS A 139 -3.85 -1.38 15.80
N ASP A 140 -5.08 -1.86 15.79
CA ASP A 140 -5.39 -3.23 16.21
C ASP A 140 -4.98 -4.25 15.16
N LEU A 141 -5.16 -3.92 13.88
CA LEU A 141 -4.62 -4.73 12.79
C LEU A 141 -3.09 -4.75 12.81
N ALA A 142 -2.45 -3.62 13.13
CA ALA A 142 -1.00 -3.57 13.32
C ALA A 142 -0.54 -4.54 14.42
N ARG A 143 -1.26 -4.61 15.55
CA ARG A 143 -0.95 -5.58 16.62
C ARG A 143 -1.10 -7.02 16.16
N ALA A 144 -2.07 -7.32 15.30
CA ALA A 144 -2.38 -8.68 14.86
C ALA A 144 -1.51 -9.17 13.68
N ASN A 145 -1.09 -8.26 12.80
CA ASN A 145 -0.40 -8.62 11.56
C ASN A 145 1.11 -8.43 11.62
N LEU A 146 1.63 -7.58 12.51
CA LEU A 146 3.07 -7.38 12.59
C LEU A 146 3.74 -8.50 13.38
N PRO A 147 4.72 -9.21 12.78
CA PRO A 147 5.44 -10.27 13.46
C PRO A 147 6.22 -9.73 14.66
N ASN A 148 6.30 -10.54 15.69
CA ASN A 148 7.06 -10.31 16.91
C ASN A 148 8.36 -11.13 16.87
N ALA A 149 9.44 -10.57 17.42
CA ALA A 149 10.74 -11.26 17.56
C ALA A 149 10.67 -12.59 18.35
N THR A 150 9.60 -12.83 19.10
CA THR A 150 9.37 -14.05 19.88
C THR A 150 8.42 -15.05 19.20
N ASN A 151 7.89 -14.74 18.01
CA ASN A 151 7.08 -15.71 17.27
C ASN A 151 7.91 -16.92 16.83
N ASP A 152 7.30 -18.10 16.91
CA ASP A 152 7.87 -19.31 16.32
C ASP A 152 7.68 -19.32 14.79
N LEU A 153 8.28 -20.32 14.14
CA LEU A 153 8.26 -20.45 12.69
C LEU A 153 6.83 -20.60 12.14
N ASP A 154 5.97 -21.36 12.82
CA ASP A 154 4.60 -21.62 12.35
C ASP A 154 3.75 -20.35 12.42
N ALA A 155 3.92 -19.55 13.47
CA ALA A 155 3.30 -18.24 13.58
C ALA A 155 3.79 -17.29 12.48
N LEU A 156 5.10 -17.27 12.19
CA LEU A 156 5.67 -16.44 11.12
C LEU A 156 5.14 -16.84 9.74
N VAL A 157 5.13 -18.14 9.42
CA VAL A 157 4.56 -18.66 8.17
C VAL A 157 3.09 -18.25 8.05
N SER A 158 2.32 -18.38 9.13
CA SER A 158 0.91 -18.00 9.15
C SER A 158 0.68 -16.50 8.95
N ILE A 159 1.53 -15.65 9.54
CA ILE A 159 1.46 -14.19 9.40
C ILE A 159 1.73 -13.79 7.95
N PHE A 160 2.79 -14.30 7.33
CA PHE A 160 3.16 -13.98 5.95
C PHE A 160 2.12 -14.52 4.96
N ALA A 161 1.58 -15.72 5.20
CA ALA A 161 0.52 -16.29 4.38
C ALA A 161 -0.75 -15.43 4.37
N ARG A 162 -1.11 -14.77 5.49
CA ARG A 162 -2.23 -13.81 5.54
C ARG A 162 -2.00 -12.58 4.67
N GLN A 163 -0.75 -12.23 4.39
CA GLN A 163 -0.38 -11.16 3.47
C GLN A 163 -0.24 -11.66 2.02
N GLY A 164 -0.56 -12.92 1.74
CA GLY A 164 -0.38 -13.54 0.42
C GLY A 164 1.07 -13.85 0.07
N LEU A 165 1.98 -13.90 1.06
CA LEU A 165 3.39 -14.15 0.87
C LEU A 165 3.73 -15.62 1.16
N SER A 166 4.56 -16.21 0.30
CA SER A 166 5.03 -17.58 0.46
C SER A 166 6.12 -17.70 1.54
N VAL A 167 6.44 -18.92 1.97
CA VAL A 167 7.59 -19.19 2.84
C VAL A 167 8.89 -18.69 2.21
N LYS A 168 9.02 -18.77 0.89
CA LYS A 168 10.17 -18.25 0.16
C LYS A 168 10.27 -16.72 0.30
N ASP A 169 9.15 -16.02 0.21
CA ASP A 169 9.10 -14.57 0.38
C ASP A 169 9.42 -14.19 1.83
N MET A 170 8.91 -14.93 2.81
CA MET A 170 9.24 -14.75 4.22
C MET A 170 10.74 -14.86 4.48
N VAL A 171 11.39 -15.90 3.95
CA VAL A 171 12.85 -16.09 4.09
C VAL A 171 13.61 -14.98 3.37
N ALA A 172 13.20 -14.61 2.16
CA ALA A 172 13.85 -13.54 1.40
C ALA A 172 13.73 -12.18 2.11
N LEU A 173 12.54 -11.83 2.60
CA LEU A 173 12.28 -10.58 3.33
C LEU A 173 13.00 -10.54 4.69
N SER A 174 13.18 -11.69 5.35
CA SER A 174 13.99 -11.81 6.58
C SER A 174 15.46 -11.41 6.35
N GLY A 175 15.96 -11.49 5.11
CA GLY A 175 17.28 -11.00 4.73
C GLY A 175 17.47 -9.49 4.94
N ALA A 176 16.40 -8.70 5.04
CA ALA A 176 16.48 -7.27 5.37
C ALA A 176 17.13 -7.00 6.74
N HIS A 177 17.17 -7.99 7.63
CA HIS A 177 17.89 -7.89 8.90
C HIS A 177 19.43 -7.83 8.74
N THR A 178 19.97 -7.99 7.53
CA THR A 178 21.42 -7.87 7.27
C THR A 178 21.97 -6.44 7.31
N ILE A 179 21.10 -5.41 7.41
CA ILE A 179 21.49 -3.98 7.37
C ILE A 179 20.98 -3.17 8.58
N ALA A 180 20.61 -3.85 9.68
CA ALA A 180 19.92 -3.28 10.85
C ALA A 180 20.69 -2.24 11.69
#